data_AF-A0A531KJG6-F1
#
_entry.id   AF-A0A531KJG6-F1
#
_cell.length_a   1.000
_cell.length_b   1.000
_cell.length_c   1.000
_cell.angle_alpha   90.00
_cell.angle_beta   90.00
_cell.angle_gamma   90.00
#
_symmetry.space_group_name_H-M   'P 1'
#
loop_
_entity.id
_entity.type
_entity.pdbx_description
1 polymer ?
#
loop_
_entity_poly.entity_id
_entity_poly.type
_entity_poly.pdbx_seq_one_letter_code
_entity_poly.pdbx_strand_id
1 'polypeptide(L)'
;DPLNELRAVMGNTGAMDAYRDSTLPFPDGTVLVKLAWKRMQSAEFEPASVPGAATTVQVMVKDSKKYASSGGWGFGRFINGKPADVAQHETCFACHEARVQGHDYVFTRYAP
;
A
#
# COMPACT_ATOMS: atom_id res chain seq x y z
N ASP A 1 2.24 18.78 8.02
CA ASP A 1 2.37 17.43 7.43
C ASP A 1 1.07 17.11 6.73
N PRO A 2 1.00 16.95 5.39
CA PRO A 2 -0.24 17.21 4.65
C PRO A 2 -1.41 16.28 4.98
N LEU A 3 -1.22 15.19 5.74
CA LEU A 3 -2.31 14.31 6.16
C LEU A 3 -2.34 13.93 7.66
N ASN A 4 -1.25 14.14 8.43
CA ASN A 4 -1.16 13.77 9.87
C ASN A 4 -1.73 12.36 10.18
N GLU A 5 -1.21 11.34 9.48
CA GLU A 5 -1.70 9.97 9.57
C GLU A 5 -0.66 9.01 10.17
N LEU A 6 -1.15 7.97 10.83
CA LEU A 6 -0.42 6.72 11.05
C LEU A 6 -0.72 5.79 9.87
N ARG A 7 0.32 5.14 9.34
CA ARG A 7 0.22 4.27 8.17
C ARG A 7 0.99 2.98 8.38
N ALA A 8 0.40 1.87 7.99
CA ALA A 8 1.02 0.56 7.95
C ALA A 8 0.74 -0.09 6.60
N VAL A 9 1.66 -0.92 6.13
CA VAL A 9 1.46 -1.76 4.94
C VAL A 9 1.53 -3.21 5.36
N MET A 10 0.48 -3.97 5.05
CA MET A 10 0.40 -5.40 5.28
C MET A 10 0.57 -6.14 3.95
N GLY A 11 1.16 -7.33 3.98
CA GLY A 11 1.29 -8.21 2.83
C GLY A 11 0.69 -9.58 3.12
N ASN A 12 0.16 -10.24 2.08
CA ASN A 12 -0.17 -11.67 2.18
C ASN A 12 1.10 -12.54 2.29
N THR A 13 0.94 -13.85 2.52
CA THR A 13 2.08 -14.78 2.70
C THR A 13 3.09 -14.67 1.56
N GLY A 14 2.63 -14.68 0.29
CA GLY A 14 3.50 -14.54 -0.87
C GLY A 14 4.27 -13.20 -0.91
N ALA A 15 3.65 -12.09 -0.51
CA ALA A 15 4.35 -10.81 -0.37
C ALA A 15 5.45 -10.88 0.70
N MET A 16 5.13 -11.48 1.86
CA MET A 16 6.05 -11.55 2.99
C MET A 16 7.22 -12.50 2.72
N ASP A 17 6.99 -13.60 2.03
CA ASP A 17 8.05 -14.50 1.56
C ASP A 17 8.97 -13.78 0.56
N ALA A 18 8.39 -13.11 -0.44
CA ALA A 18 9.17 -12.31 -1.39
C ALA A 18 10.00 -11.21 -0.69
N TYR A 19 9.45 -10.54 0.32
CA TYR A 19 10.19 -9.57 1.13
C TYR A 19 11.36 -10.18 1.88
N ARG A 20 11.16 -11.32 2.56
CA ARG A 20 12.22 -12.01 3.32
C ARG A 20 13.33 -12.51 2.43
N ASP A 21 12.97 -13.04 1.25
CA ASP A 21 13.91 -13.62 0.31
C ASP A 21 14.49 -12.60 -0.67
N SER A 22 14.11 -11.32 -0.54
CA SER A 22 14.47 -10.23 -1.48
C SER A 22 14.11 -10.56 -2.94
N THR A 23 13.00 -11.26 -3.15
CA THR A 23 12.53 -11.66 -4.48
C THR A 23 11.89 -10.48 -5.20
N LEU A 24 12.42 -10.16 -6.38
CA LEU A 24 11.83 -9.22 -7.33
C LEU A 24 11.90 -9.79 -8.76
N PRO A 25 10.89 -9.53 -9.62
CA PRO A 25 9.61 -8.89 -9.29
C PRO A 25 8.79 -9.73 -8.29
N PHE A 26 7.83 -9.09 -7.62
CA PHE A 26 6.91 -9.82 -6.74
C PHE A 26 6.12 -10.86 -7.57
N PRO A 27 5.84 -12.06 -7.01
CA PRO A 27 5.11 -13.08 -7.72
C PRO A 27 3.64 -12.67 -7.95
N ASP A 28 3.04 -13.16 -9.04
CA ASP A 28 1.59 -13.01 -9.26
C ASP A 28 0.80 -13.59 -8.06
N GLY A 29 -0.30 -12.91 -7.70
CA GLY A 29 -1.06 -13.17 -6.48
C GLY A 29 -0.53 -12.44 -5.24
N THR A 30 0.57 -11.69 -5.34
CA THR A 30 1.01 -10.78 -4.27
C THR A 30 -0.06 -9.73 -4.00
N VAL A 31 -0.40 -9.51 -2.74
CA VAL A 31 -1.31 -8.44 -2.30
C VAL A 31 -0.66 -7.62 -1.21
N LEU A 32 -0.63 -6.30 -1.42
CA LEU A 32 -0.21 -5.33 -0.41
C LEU A 32 -1.37 -4.40 -0.07
N VAL A 33 -1.60 -4.18 1.22
CA VAL A 33 -2.66 -3.31 1.74
C VAL A 33 -2.06 -2.23 2.63
N LYS A 34 -2.13 -0.99 2.18
CA LYS A 34 -1.79 0.19 2.97
C LYS A 34 -3.01 0.68 3.72
N LEU A 35 -2.93 0.64 5.04
CA LEU A 35 -3.93 1.15 5.97
C LEU A 35 -3.49 2.52 6.49
N ALA A 36 -4.44 3.45 6.60
CA ALA A 36 -4.20 4.79 7.13
C ALA A 36 -5.27 5.18 8.16
N TRP A 37 -4.81 5.82 9.23
CA TRP A 37 -5.64 6.35 10.31
C TRP A 37 -5.19 7.74 10.69
N LYS A 38 -6.12 8.55 11.20
CA LYS A 38 -5.73 9.79 11.91
C LYS A 38 -4.81 9.43 13.07
N ARG A 39 -3.71 10.16 13.23
CA ARG A 39 -2.87 10.06 14.43
C ARG A 39 -3.60 10.65 15.62
N MET A 40 -3.64 9.93 16.74
CA MET A 40 -4.18 10.41 18.01
C MET A 40 -3.19 10.16 19.14
N GLN A 41 -3.27 10.98 20.19
CA GLN A 41 -2.53 10.80 21.43
C GLN A 41 -3.17 9.65 22.24
N SER A 42 -2.37 8.75 22.83
CA SER A 42 -2.89 7.71 23.72
C SER A 42 -3.41 8.33 25.01
N ALA A 43 -4.58 7.87 25.45
CA ALA A 43 -5.14 8.25 26.76
C ALA A 43 -4.52 7.44 27.91
N GLU A 44 -3.94 6.27 27.61
CA GLU A 44 -3.31 5.39 28.58
C GLU A 44 -1.80 5.67 28.76
N PHE A 45 -1.15 6.29 27.78
CA PHE A 45 0.30 6.54 27.80
C PHE A 45 0.68 7.80 26.99
N GLU A 46 0.84 8.93 27.69
CA GLU A 46 1.17 10.26 27.12
C GLU A 46 2.34 10.30 26.12
N PRO A 47 3.40 9.47 26.21
CA PRO A 47 4.44 9.48 25.18
C PRO A 47 4.04 8.81 23.84
N ALA A 48 2.94 8.06 23.77
CA ALA A 48 2.60 7.23 22.61
C ALA A 48 1.48 7.80 21.73
N SER A 49 1.64 7.65 20.41
CA SER A 49 0.54 7.85 19.45
C SER A 49 -0.18 6.53 19.16
N VAL A 50 -1.50 6.60 18.98
CA VAL A 50 -2.36 5.46 18.61
C VAL A 50 -3.18 5.76 17.36
N PRO A 51 -3.61 4.72 16.62
CA PRO A 51 -4.55 4.88 15.51
C PRO A 51 -5.91 5.41 15.99
N GLY A 52 -6.38 6.48 15.36
CA GLY A 52 -7.74 6.99 15.49
C GLY A 52 -8.68 6.46 14.43
N ALA A 53 -9.57 7.32 13.93
CA ALA A 53 -10.47 6.98 12.83
C ALA A 53 -9.68 6.60 11.55
N ALA A 54 -10.11 5.51 10.91
CA ALA A 54 -9.58 5.11 9.60
C ALA A 54 -9.90 6.17 8.53
N THR A 55 -8.95 6.43 7.65
CA THR A 55 -9.09 7.44 6.58
C THR A 55 -9.17 6.78 5.22
N THR A 56 -8.13 6.05 4.84
CA THR A 56 -8.04 5.37 3.55
C THR A 56 -7.47 3.97 3.69
N VAL A 57 -7.97 3.08 2.85
CA VAL A 57 -7.36 1.79 2.56
C VAL A 57 -6.94 1.79 1.11
N GLN A 58 -5.69 1.44 0.83
CA GLN A 58 -5.16 1.33 -0.51
C GLN A 58 -4.64 -0.09 -0.71
N VAL A 59 -4.98 -0.70 -1.83
CA VAL A 59 -4.63 -2.09 -2.14
C VAL A 59 -3.88 -2.09 -3.46
N MET A 60 -2.84 -2.91 -3.56
CA MET A 60 -2.26 -3.28 -4.83
C MET A 60 -2.12 -4.80 -4.96
N VAL A 61 -2.48 -5.32 -6.13
CA VAL A 61 -2.52 -6.76 -6.44
C VAL A 61 -1.65 -7.02 -7.67
N LYS A 62 -0.74 -7.98 -7.56
CA LYS A 62 0.10 -8.42 -8.68
C LYS A 62 -0.67 -9.45 -9.51
N ASP A 63 -0.87 -9.14 -10.78
CA ASP A 63 -1.30 -10.07 -11.83
C ASP A 63 -0.74 -9.56 -13.15
N SER A 64 0.40 -10.13 -13.55
CA SER A 64 1.18 -9.73 -14.71
C SER A 64 0.40 -9.76 -16.01
N LYS A 65 -0.59 -10.66 -16.12
CA LYS A 65 -1.44 -10.80 -17.32
C LYS A 65 -2.58 -9.79 -17.30
N LYS A 66 -3.30 -9.68 -16.20
CA LYS A 66 -4.46 -8.80 -16.07
C LYS A 66 -4.08 -7.32 -16.08
N TYR A 67 -2.93 -6.98 -15.51
CA TYR A 67 -2.48 -5.60 -15.32
C TYR A 67 -1.20 -5.28 -16.12
N ALA A 68 -1.09 -5.81 -17.33
CA ALA A 68 0.09 -5.67 -18.19
C ALA A 68 0.46 -4.20 -18.48
N SER A 69 -0.52 -3.29 -18.57
CA SER A 69 -0.29 -1.87 -18.82
C SER A 69 0.21 -1.07 -17.62
N SER A 70 0.22 -1.66 -16.42
CA SER A 70 0.63 -1.01 -15.17
C SER A 70 1.71 -1.81 -14.43
N GLY A 71 2.64 -2.39 -15.20
CA GLY A 71 3.76 -3.16 -14.64
C GLY A 71 3.33 -4.43 -13.91
N GLY A 72 2.15 -4.97 -14.24
CA GLY A 72 1.55 -6.13 -13.58
C GLY A 72 0.81 -5.81 -12.28
N TRP A 73 0.57 -4.54 -11.95
CA TRP A 73 -0.09 -4.14 -10.70
C TRP A 73 -1.45 -3.49 -10.91
N GLY A 74 -2.48 -4.06 -10.29
CA GLY A 74 -3.78 -3.41 -10.13
C GLY A 74 -3.82 -2.60 -8.84
N PHE A 75 -4.47 -1.43 -8.87
CA PHE A 75 -4.56 -0.52 -7.73
C PHE A 75 -6.02 -0.28 -7.33
N GLY A 76 -6.28 -0.24 -6.02
CA GLY A 76 -7.57 0.07 -5.44
C GLY A 76 -7.42 1.06 -4.29
N ARG A 77 -8.33 2.03 -4.18
CA ARG A 77 -8.40 2.99 -3.09
C ARG A 77 -9.82 3.02 -2.55
N PHE A 78 -9.93 2.98 -1.24
CA PHE A 78 -11.18 3.00 -0.52
C PHE A 78 -11.17 4.13 0.50
N ILE A 79 -12.25 4.89 0.53
CA ILE A 79 -12.47 5.99 1.47
C ILE A 79 -13.77 5.68 2.21
N ASN A 80 -13.69 5.58 3.54
CA ASN A 80 -14.84 5.20 4.39
C ASN A 80 -15.53 3.91 3.91
N GLY A 81 -14.74 2.89 3.54
CA GLY A 81 -15.24 1.58 3.09
C GLY A 81 -15.83 1.56 1.67
N LYS A 82 -15.85 2.69 0.95
CA LYS A 82 -16.36 2.76 -0.42
C LYS A 82 -15.20 2.89 -1.42
N PRO A 83 -15.26 2.22 -2.58
CA PRO A 83 -14.26 2.40 -3.62
C PRO A 83 -14.25 3.85 -4.10
N ALA A 84 -13.06 4.38 -4.34
CA ALA A 84 -12.88 5.66 -4.99
C ALA A 84 -13.24 5.58 -6.48
N ASP A 85 -13.33 6.74 -7.14
CA ASP A 85 -13.53 6.82 -8.59
C ASP A 85 -12.36 6.15 -9.34
N VAL A 86 -12.67 5.48 -10.45
CA VAL A 86 -11.70 4.90 -11.40
C VAL A 86 -10.65 5.92 -11.82
N ALA A 87 -11.03 7.17 -12.06
CA ALA A 87 -10.08 8.23 -12.43
C ALA A 87 -9.00 8.47 -11.36
N GLN A 88 -9.29 8.20 -10.08
CA GLN A 88 -8.28 8.30 -9.02
C GLN A 88 -7.32 7.11 -9.04
N HIS A 89 -7.78 5.92 -9.44
CA HIS A 89 -6.95 4.73 -9.55
C HIS A 89 -5.92 4.83 -10.69
N GLU A 90 -6.28 5.48 -11.80
CA GLU A 90 -5.38 5.68 -12.95
C GLU A 90 -4.15 6.53 -12.59
N THR A 91 -4.28 7.43 -11.60
CA THR A 91 -3.15 8.24 -11.13
C THR A 91 -2.14 7.46 -10.27
N CYS A 92 -2.49 6.28 -9.76
CA CYS A 92 -1.63 5.51 -8.86
C CYS A 92 -0.37 5.02 -9.59
N PHE A 93 -0.54 4.40 -10.76
CA PHE A 93 0.57 3.76 -11.45
C PHE A 93 1.64 4.76 -11.90
N ALA A 94 1.26 5.91 -12.47
CA ALA A 94 2.22 6.92 -12.94
C ALA A 94 3.19 7.38 -11.83
N CYS A 95 2.70 7.53 -10.59
CA CYS A 95 3.55 7.88 -9.45
C CYS A 95 4.49 6.72 -9.06
N HIS A 96 4.00 5.49 -9.07
CA HIS A 96 4.80 4.30 -8.76
C HIS A 96 5.86 4.03 -9.84
N GLU A 97 5.50 4.16 -11.12
CA GLU A 97 6.41 4.08 -12.26
C GLU A 97 7.52 5.11 -12.15
N ALA A 98 7.17 6.38 -11.97
CA ALA A 98 8.14 7.47 -11.93
C ALA A 98 9.12 7.40 -10.74
N ARG A 99 8.81 6.67 -9.67
CA ARG A 99 9.57 6.71 -8.40
C ARG A 99 10.18 5.39 -7.97
N VAL A 100 9.57 4.26 -8.33
CA VAL A 100 9.94 2.94 -7.80
C VAL A 100 9.89 1.83 -8.85
N GLN A 101 10.01 2.17 -10.15
CA GLN A 101 10.10 1.18 -11.23
C GLN A 101 11.17 0.10 -10.98
N GLY A 102 12.35 0.49 -10.49
CA GLY A 102 13.46 -0.44 -10.20
C GLY A 102 13.23 -1.38 -9.00
N HIS A 103 12.09 -1.29 -8.32
CA HIS A 103 11.72 -2.15 -7.19
C HIS A 103 10.31 -2.71 -7.39
N ASP A 104 10.04 -3.16 -8.62
CA ASP A 104 8.76 -3.70 -9.06
C ASP A 104 7.57 -2.80 -8.66
N TYR A 105 7.75 -1.48 -8.81
CA TYR A 105 6.72 -0.48 -8.53
C TYR A 105 6.25 -0.43 -7.07
N VAL A 106 7.01 -0.96 -6.11
CA VAL A 106 6.65 -0.99 -4.67
C VAL A 106 7.57 -0.09 -3.83
N PHE A 107 7.00 0.84 -3.08
CA PHE A 107 7.74 1.74 -2.18
C PHE A 107 8.21 1.06 -0.89
N THR A 108 7.41 0.17 -0.32
CA THR A 108 7.69 -0.43 0.98
C THR A 108 8.90 -1.36 0.90
N ARG A 109 9.77 -1.27 1.90
CA ARG A 109 10.85 -2.23 2.16
C ARG A 109 10.48 -3.02 3.40
N TYR A 110 10.96 -4.26 3.49
CA TYR A 110 10.81 -5.05 4.70
C TYR A 110 11.56 -4.37 5.85
N ALA A 111 10.86 -4.12 6.95
CA ALA A 111 11.43 -3.64 8.20
C ALA A 111 11.41 -4.82 9.19
N PRO A 112 12.57 -5.46 9.45
CA PRO A 112 12.65 -6.63 10.33
C PRO A 112 12.44 -6.27 11.81
#